data_AF-A0A5P1E8F5-F1
#
_entry.id   AF-A0A5P1E8F5-F1
#
_cell.length_a   1.000
_cell.length_b   1.000
_cell.length_c   1.000
_cell.angle_alpha   90.00
_cell.angle_beta   90.00
_cell.angle_gamma   90.00
#
_symmetry.space_group_name_H-M   'P 1'
#
loop_
_entity.id
_entity.type
_entity.pdbx_description
1 polymer ?
#
loop_
_entity_poly.entity_id
_entity_poly.type
_entity_poly.pdbx_seq_one_letter_code
_entity_poly.pdbx_strand_id
1 'polypeptide(L)'
;MTRQVEAHHYCSHQNEEMRQCLIYDGPETDAKLIGIEYLISENLFMTLPDDEKPLWHSHEYEVKSGVLFLPGVPGAVERRDMEKVCKTYGKTFHFWQVDRGDALPIGPAQLMMALTRDGQLHDHMAKDVEKKYGVTFEKEREHRAYMMGPDHGIHPLANGAGKGLKTEIREVDLPPAESVPRVFV
;
A
#
# COMPACT_ATOMS: atom_id res chain seq x y z
N MET A 1 16.15 -4.86 -3.25
CA MET A 1 15.85 -3.48 -2.83
C MET A 1 15.45 -3.51 -1.38
N THR A 2 15.96 -2.60 -0.55
CA THR A 2 16.14 -2.76 0.91
C THR A 2 15.57 -1.59 1.73
N ARG A 3 14.62 -0.83 1.16
CA ARG A 3 14.05 0.36 1.78
C ARG A 3 12.62 0.09 2.22
N GLN A 4 12.26 0.56 3.41
CA GLN A 4 10.96 0.37 4.04
C GLN A 4 10.52 1.71 4.64
N VAL A 5 9.22 1.98 4.57
CA VAL A 5 8.63 3.23 5.00
C VAL A 5 7.41 2.90 5.85
N GLU A 6 7.31 3.46 7.05
CA GLU A 6 6.08 3.46 7.82
C GLU A 6 5.06 4.35 7.08
N ALA A 7 3.91 3.80 6.71
CA ALA A 7 2.94 4.46 5.84
C ALA A 7 1.58 4.58 6.52
N HIS A 8 1.08 5.81 6.67
CA HIS A 8 -0.20 6.11 7.33
C HIS A 8 -1.29 6.37 6.30
N HIS A 9 -2.23 5.43 6.18
CA HIS A 9 -3.27 5.45 5.16
C HIS A 9 -4.56 6.08 5.68
N TYR A 10 -5.01 7.15 5.02
CA TYR A 10 -6.28 7.83 5.32
C TYR A 10 -7.22 7.65 4.12
N CYS A 11 -8.16 6.72 4.28
CA CYS A 11 -8.92 6.19 3.16
C CYS A 11 -10.35 6.73 3.10
N SER A 12 -10.78 7.09 1.88
CA SER A 12 -12.17 7.30 1.53
C SER A 12 -12.70 6.10 0.76
N HIS A 13 -13.84 5.56 1.18
CA HIS A 13 -14.51 4.46 0.48
C HIS A 13 -15.35 5.06 -0.66
N GLN A 14 -14.87 4.94 -1.90
CA GLN A 14 -15.59 5.49 -3.07
C GLN A 14 -16.87 4.69 -3.35
N ASN A 15 -16.80 3.36 -3.16
CA ASN A 15 -17.92 2.45 -3.18
C ASN A 15 -17.57 1.17 -2.38
N GLU A 16 -18.38 0.11 -2.50
CA GLU A 16 -18.17 -1.15 -1.78
C GLU A 16 -16.90 -1.92 -2.22
N GLU A 17 -16.42 -1.67 -3.44
CA GLU A 17 -15.32 -2.40 -4.06
C GLU A 17 -14.04 -1.58 -4.24
N MET A 18 -14.07 -0.28 -3.97
CA MET A 18 -12.95 0.63 -4.22
C MET A 18 -12.76 1.63 -3.08
N ARG A 19 -11.53 1.68 -2.57
CA ARG A 19 -11.04 2.70 -1.63
C ARG A 19 -9.91 3.48 -2.26
N GLN A 20 -9.81 4.75 -1.90
CA GLN A 20 -8.66 5.59 -2.23
C GLN A 20 -8.09 6.18 -0.94
N CYS A 21 -6.78 6.16 -0.79
CA CYS A 21 -6.10 6.61 0.40
C CYS A 21 -5.08 7.69 0.07
N LEU A 22 -5.04 8.72 0.92
CA LEU A 22 -3.88 9.58 1.04
C LEU A 22 -2.91 8.91 2.03
N ILE A 23 -1.62 8.93 1.70
CA ILE A 23 -0.58 8.30 2.52
C ILE A 23 0.35 9.36 3.07
N TYR A 24 0.55 9.34 4.39
CA TYR A 24 1.46 10.22 5.10
C TYR A 24 2.65 9.46 5.70
N ASP A 25 3.77 10.16 5.95
CA ASP A 25 4.95 9.61 6.63
C ASP A 25 4.79 9.49 8.16
N GLY A 26 3.66 9.94 8.70
CA GLY A 26 3.35 9.88 10.12
C GLY A 26 1.90 10.30 10.41
N PRO A 27 1.44 10.15 11.66
CA PRO A 27 0.09 10.56 12.08
C PRO A 27 0.01 12.03 12.55
N GLU A 28 1.15 12.72 12.63
CA GLU A 28 1.26 14.07 13.19
C GLU A 28 0.71 15.14 12.25
N THR A 29 0.36 16.32 12.77
CA THR A 29 -0.27 17.39 12.00
C THR A 29 0.65 18.01 10.93
N ASP A 30 1.96 17.84 11.06
CA ASP A 30 2.98 18.30 10.11
C ASP A 30 3.53 17.16 9.24
N ALA A 31 2.88 15.98 9.27
CA ALA A 31 3.24 14.86 8.42
C ALA A 31 3.16 15.23 6.94
N LYS A 32 4.09 14.70 6.17
CA LYS A 32 4.18 14.93 4.72
C LYS A 32 3.23 13.98 4.02
N LEU A 33 2.45 14.52 3.08
CA LEU A 33 1.77 13.67 2.09
C LEU A 33 2.83 13.03 1.20
N ILE A 34 3.01 11.72 1.33
CA ILE A 34 4.05 10.97 0.60
C ILE A 34 3.49 10.20 -0.58
N GLY A 35 2.20 9.85 -0.59
CA GLY A 35 1.69 8.90 -1.57
C GLY A 35 0.18 8.82 -1.66
N ILE A 36 -0.25 7.96 -2.59
CA ILE A 36 -1.62 7.50 -2.72
C ILE A 36 -1.65 5.99 -2.85
N GLU A 37 -2.74 5.40 -2.39
CA GLU A 37 -3.08 4.01 -2.65
C GLU A 37 -4.51 3.91 -3.17
N TYR A 38 -4.70 3.02 -4.15
CA TYR A 38 -6.00 2.53 -4.53
C TYR A 38 -6.13 1.09 -4.07
N LEU A 39 -7.20 0.78 -3.33
CA LEU A 39 -7.54 -0.59 -2.95
C LEU A 39 -8.77 -1.01 -3.74
N ILE A 40 -8.72 -2.19 -4.32
CA ILE A 40 -9.85 -2.79 -5.04
C ILE A 40 -10.18 -4.19 -4.52
N SER A 41 -11.44 -4.59 -4.65
CA SER A 41 -11.88 -5.96 -4.42
C SER A 41 -11.14 -6.95 -5.32
N GLU A 42 -11.06 -8.22 -4.90
CA GLU A 42 -10.59 -9.30 -5.76
C GLU A 42 -11.36 -9.36 -7.09
N ASN A 43 -12.68 -9.14 -7.07
CA ASN A 43 -13.51 -9.13 -8.27
C ASN A 43 -13.01 -8.12 -9.30
N LEU A 44 -12.80 -6.87 -8.88
CA LEU A 44 -12.26 -5.83 -9.77
C LEU A 44 -10.84 -6.16 -10.21
N PHE A 45 -9.99 -6.65 -9.30
CA PHE A 45 -8.62 -7.03 -9.64
C PHE A 45 -8.58 -8.10 -10.75
N MET A 46 -9.47 -9.08 -10.69
CA MET A 46 -9.55 -10.14 -11.70
C MET A 46 -9.94 -9.62 -13.09
N THR A 47 -10.61 -8.46 -13.18
CA THR A 47 -10.94 -7.81 -14.46
C THR A 47 -9.80 -6.98 -15.06
N LEU A 48 -8.72 -6.74 -14.32
CA LEU A 48 -7.61 -5.93 -14.81
C LEU A 48 -6.89 -6.64 -15.97
N PRO A 49 -6.34 -5.86 -16.92
CA PRO A 49 -5.36 -6.38 -17.88
C PRO A 49 -4.18 -7.06 -17.19
N ASP A 50 -3.63 -8.11 -17.80
CA ASP A 50 -2.53 -8.88 -17.20
C ASP A 50 -1.24 -8.08 -17.03
N ASP A 51 -1.00 -7.06 -17.86
CA ASP A 51 0.13 -6.14 -17.75
C ASP A 51 -0.04 -5.10 -16.63
N GLU A 52 -1.27 -4.87 -16.16
CA GLU A 52 -1.58 -3.98 -15.05
C GLU A 52 -1.44 -4.69 -13.70
N LYS A 53 -1.83 -5.96 -13.59
CA LYS A 53 -1.80 -6.75 -12.33
C LYS A 53 -0.45 -6.73 -11.57
N PRO A 54 0.72 -6.76 -12.22
CA PRO A 54 2.02 -6.65 -11.54
C PRO A 54 2.20 -5.37 -10.75
N LEU A 55 1.44 -4.32 -11.04
CA LEU A 55 1.50 -3.06 -10.31
C LEU A 55 0.73 -3.09 -8.99
N TRP A 56 0.02 -4.18 -8.70
CA TRP A 56 -0.81 -4.33 -7.51
C TRP A 56 -0.22 -5.39 -6.58
N HIS A 57 -0.37 -5.20 -5.28
CA HIS A 57 0.01 -6.17 -4.26
C HIS A 57 -1.22 -6.67 -3.50
N SER A 58 -1.15 -7.87 -2.93
CA SER A 58 -2.21 -8.39 -2.05
C SER A 58 -2.00 -7.89 -0.62
N HIS A 59 -3.07 -7.48 0.05
CA HIS A 59 -3.01 -7.11 1.47
C HIS A 59 -3.06 -8.31 2.43
N GLU A 60 -3.22 -9.54 1.91
CA GLU A 60 -3.45 -10.73 2.75
C GLU A 60 -2.39 -10.87 3.85
N TYR A 61 -1.11 -10.79 3.48
CA TYR A 61 -0.03 -11.02 4.42
C TYR A 61 0.07 -9.90 5.46
N GLU A 62 0.00 -8.63 5.05
CA GLU A 62 0.11 -7.49 5.98
C GLU A 62 -1.03 -7.48 7.00
N VAL A 63 -2.24 -7.85 6.57
CA VAL A 63 -3.39 -7.99 7.47
C VAL A 63 -3.19 -9.14 8.44
N LYS A 64 -2.87 -10.34 7.93
CA LYS A 64 -2.79 -11.57 8.74
C LYS A 64 -1.56 -11.61 9.63
N SER A 65 -0.47 -10.94 9.26
CA SER A 65 0.73 -10.79 10.10
C SER A 65 0.54 -9.80 11.25
N GLY A 66 -0.54 -9.01 11.24
CA GLY A 66 -0.80 -7.97 12.24
C GLY A 66 -0.04 -6.67 12.01
N VAL A 67 0.77 -6.57 10.96
CA VAL A 67 1.58 -5.38 10.65
C VAL A 67 0.71 -4.23 10.15
N LEU A 68 -0.34 -4.52 9.38
CA LEU A 68 -1.38 -3.54 9.04
C LEU A 68 -2.42 -3.50 10.16
N PHE A 69 -2.60 -2.35 10.78
CA PHE A 69 -3.59 -2.16 11.84
C PHE A 69 -4.17 -0.74 11.85
N LEU A 70 -5.24 -0.53 12.61
CA LEU A 70 -5.88 0.78 12.79
C LEU A 70 -5.57 1.36 14.17
N PRO A 71 -4.62 2.32 14.30
CA PRO A 71 -4.26 2.90 15.58
C PRO A 71 -5.46 3.50 16.32
N GLY A 72 -5.61 3.17 17.61
CA GLY A 72 -6.68 3.71 18.46
C GLY A 72 -8.07 3.11 18.23
N VAL A 73 -8.24 2.18 17.30
CA VAL A 73 -9.50 1.46 17.09
C VAL A 73 -9.53 0.19 17.94
N PRO A 74 -10.61 -0.11 18.69
CA PRO A 74 -10.70 -1.36 19.43
C PRO A 74 -10.61 -2.57 18.50
N GLY A 75 -9.77 -3.56 18.84
CA GLY A 75 -9.46 -4.69 17.95
C GLY A 75 -10.69 -5.47 17.46
N ALA A 76 -11.77 -5.58 18.24
CA ALA A 76 -13.00 -6.24 17.78
C ALA A 76 -13.72 -5.48 16.65
N VAL A 77 -13.58 -4.15 16.62
CA VAL A 77 -14.13 -3.29 15.55
C VAL A 77 -13.20 -3.33 14.34
N GLU A 78 -11.90 -3.16 14.58
CA GLU A 78 -10.86 -3.22 13.55
C GLU A 78 -10.91 -4.51 12.73
N ARG A 79 -11.03 -5.67 13.40
CA ARG A 79 -11.04 -6.99 12.73
C ARG A 79 -12.13 -7.14 11.66
N ARG A 80 -13.28 -6.46 11.82
CA ARG A 80 -14.35 -6.48 10.80
C ARG A 80 -13.93 -5.78 9.51
N ASP A 81 -13.12 -4.73 9.60
CA ASP A 81 -12.59 -4.07 8.42
C ASP A 81 -11.42 -4.88 7.83
N MET A 82 -10.54 -5.41 8.69
CA MET A 82 -9.43 -6.28 8.28
C MET A 82 -9.90 -7.53 7.53
N GLU A 83 -11.02 -8.15 7.91
CA GLU A 83 -11.63 -9.25 7.14
C GLU A 83 -11.92 -8.88 5.68
N LYS A 84 -12.30 -7.63 5.42
CA LYS A 84 -12.52 -7.13 4.06
C LYS A 84 -11.20 -6.80 3.38
N VAL A 85 -10.32 -6.05 4.06
CA VAL A 85 -9.03 -5.62 3.50
C VAL A 85 -8.15 -6.83 3.15
N CYS A 86 -8.20 -7.91 3.93
CA CYS A 86 -7.46 -9.16 3.69
C CYS A 86 -7.73 -9.77 2.31
N LYS A 87 -8.87 -9.46 1.68
CA LYS A 87 -9.28 -9.94 0.36
C LYS A 87 -9.02 -8.96 -0.79
N THR A 88 -8.39 -7.83 -0.52
CA THR A 88 -8.21 -6.75 -1.50
C THR A 88 -6.80 -6.70 -2.07
N TYR A 89 -6.67 -5.97 -3.17
CA TYR A 89 -5.38 -5.65 -3.81
C TYR A 89 -5.15 -4.14 -3.79
N GLY A 90 -3.92 -3.72 -3.53
CA GLY A 90 -3.48 -2.32 -3.43
C GLY A 90 -2.53 -1.92 -4.54
N LYS A 91 -2.70 -0.72 -5.12
CA LYS A 91 -1.73 -0.07 -6.01
C LYS A 91 -1.25 1.22 -5.36
N THR A 92 0.02 1.24 -4.98
CA THR A 92 0.56 2.30 -4.14
C THR A 92 1.72 3.01 -4.81
N PHE A 93 1.62 4.33 -4.90
CA PHE A 93 2.72 5.18 -5.37
C PHE A 93 3.13 6.17 -4.29
N HIS A 94 4.43 6.20 -3.99
CA HIS A 94 5.03 7.26 -3.19
C HIS A 94 5.69 8.29 -4.11
N PHE A 95 5.30 9.55 -3.96
CA PHE A 95 5.86 10.72 -4.64
C PHE A 95 7.00 11.35 -3.85
N TRP A 96 7.03 11.17 -2.52
CA TRP A 96 8.10 11.67 -1.66
C TRP A 96 8.85 10.51 -1.00
N GLN A 97 10.14 10.40 -1.30
CA GLN A 97 11.05 9.41 -0.73
C GLN A 97 11.66 9.88 0.60
N VAL A 98 10.81 10.09 1.61
CA VAL A 98 11.20 10.62 2.93
C VAL A 98 12.28 9.79 3.64
N ASP A 99 12.33 8.49 3.36
CA ASP A 99 13.31 7.56 3.90
C ASP A 99 14.72 7.73 3.30
N ARG A 100 14.88 8.53 2.23
CA ARG A 100 16.19 9.02 1.76
C ARG A 100 16.69 10.25 2.54
N GLY A 101 15.81 10.88 3.33
CA GLY A 101 16.09 12.15 4.00
C GLY A 101 15.91 13.38 3.12
N ASP A 102 15.18 13.27 2.01
CA ASP A 102 14.98 14.41 1.10
C ASP A 102 14.05 15.48 1.70
N ALA A 103 14.47 16.74 1.61
CA ALA A 103 13.68 17.88 2.06
C ALA A 103 12.51 18.26 1.13
N LEU A 104 12.50 17.73 -0.10
CA LEU A 104 11.46 17.97 -1.12
C LEU A 104 11.13 16.65 -1.84
N PRO A 105 9.93 16.51 -2.45
CA PRO A 105 9.54 15.32 -3.21
C PRO A 105 10.25 15.26 -4.57
N ILE A 106 11.55 14.94 -4.56
CA ILE A 106 12.40 14.93 -5.74
C ILE A 106 12.51 13.55 -6.40
N GLY A 107 12.50 13.54 -7.73
CA GLY A 107 12.60 12.34 -8.55
C GLY A 107 11.24 11.73 -8.91
N PRO A 108 11.23 10.60 -9.63
CA PRO A 108 9.99 9.96 -10.06
C PRO A 108 9.24 9.32 -8.89
N ALA A 109 7.91 9.26 -9.03
CA ALA A 109 7.07 8.45 -8.16
C ALA A 109 7.52 6.99 -8.17
N GLN A 110 7.58 6.37 -7.00
CA GLN A 110 7.99 4.97 -6.83
C GLN A 110 6.76 4.11 -6.59
N LEU A 111 6.64 3.02 -7.35
CA LEU A 111 5.67 1.98 -7.04
C LEU A 111 6.12 1.25 -5.77
N MET A 112 5.23 1.20 -4.79
CA MET A 112 5.46 0.53 -3.51
C MET A 112 4.77 -0.83 -3.49
N MET A 113 5.37 -1.77 -2.74
CA MET A 113 4.85 -3.12 -2.56
C MET A 113 4.70 -3.41 -1.08
N ALA A 114 3.65 -4.15 -0.74
CA ALA A 114 3.41 -4.71 0.58
C ALA A 114 4.42 -5.79 0.97
N LEU A 115 4.50 -6.07 2.27
CA LEU A 115 5.05 -7.32 2.76
C LEU A 115 4.18 -8.50 2.29
N THR A 116 4.81 -9.58 1.87
CA THR A 116 4.14 -10.78 1.33
C THR A 116 4.54 -12.07 2.04
N ARG A 117 5.55 -12.03 2.91
CA ARG A 117 6.01 -13.19 3.71
C ARG A 117 6.89 -12.77 4.88
N ASP A 118 7.06 -13.71 5.81
CA ASP A 118 7.96 -13.57 6.96
C ASP A 118 9.41 -13.31 6.52
N GLY A 119 10.15 -12.56 7.34
CA GLY A 119 11.54 -12.20 7.10
C GLY A 119 11.76 -11.01 6.16
N GLN A 120 10.69 -10.35 5.70
CA GLN A 120 10.81 -9.11 4.91
C GLN A 120 10.91 -7.85 5.77
N LEU A 121 10.12 -7.74 6.85
CA LEU A 121 10.11 -6.57 7.73
C LEU A 121 11.41 -6.47 8.55
N HIS A 122 12.01 -5.28 8.61
CA HIS A 122 13.17 -5.05 9.47
C HIS A 122 12.76 -5.06 10.96
N ASP A 123 13.43 -5.88 11.77
CA ASP A 123 13.14 -6.05 13.21
C ASP A 123 13.12 -4.73 14.00
N HIS A 124 14.01 -3.79 13.69
CA HIS A 124 14.06 -2.51 14.40
C HIS A 124 12.80 -1.68 14.12
N MET A 125 12.35 -1.64 12.87
CA MET A 125 11.12 -0.95 12.49
C MET A 125 9.90 -1.59 13.14
N ALA A 126 9.83 -2.92 13.17
CA ALA A 126 8.75 -3.63 13.84
C ALA A 126 8.66 -3.23 15.32
N LYS A 127 9.79 -3.30 16.05
CA LYS A 127 9.85 -2.94 17.48
C LYS A 127 9.51 -1.48 17.74
N ASP A 128 9.96 -0.57 16.87
CA ASP A 128 9.67 0.85 16.99
C ASP A 128 8.17 1.12 16.85
N VAL A 129 7.51 0.51 15.86
CA VAL A 129 6.05 0.63 15.64
C VAL A 129 5.26 -0.01 16.79
N GLU A 130 5.60 -1.24 17.19
CA GLU A 130 4.94 -1.93 18.32
C GLU A 130 5.02 -1.09 19.60
N LYS A 131 6.20 -0.55 19.91
CA LYS A 131 6.42 0.34 21.06
C LYS A 131 5.63 1.64 20.92
N LYS A 132 5.64 2.27 19.76
CA LYS A 132 4.97 3.56 19.48
C LYS A 132 3.46 3.46 19.67
N TYR A 133 2.86 2.35 19.22
CA TYR A 133 1.40 2.18 19.24
C TYR A 133 0.88 1.26 20.36
N GLY A 134 1.79 0.65 21.15
CA GLY A 134 1.41 -0.28 22.21
C GLY A 134 0.72 -1.55 21.68
N VAL A 135 1.12 -1.99 20.48
CA VAL A 135 0.59 -3.18 19.81
C VAL A 135 1.61 -4.32 19.85
N THR A 136 1.17 -5.54 19.57
CA THR A 136 2.05 -6.69 19.39
C THR A 136 1.61 -7.42 18.13
N PHE A 137 2.45 -7.40 17.09
CA PHE A 137 2.10 -7.97 15.78
C PHE A 137 1.81 -9.46 15.88
N GLU A 138 2.59 -10.21 16.67
CA GLU A 138 2.34 -11.64 16.85
C GLU A 138 0.99 -11.92 17.52
N LYS A 139 0.57 -11.09 18.48
CA LYS A 139 -0.75 -11.23 19.10
C LYS A 139 -1.86 -10.92 18.12
N GLU A 140 -1.69 -9.89 17.29
CA GLU A 140 -2.63 -9.59 16.22
C GLU A 140 -2.69 -10.69 15.16
N ARG A 141 -1.55 -11.30 14.82
CA ARG A 141 -1.46 -12.48 13.96
C ARG A 141 -2.26 -13.65 14.52
N GLU A 142 -2.09 -13.97 15.80
CA GLU A 142 -2.87 -15.01 16.49
C GLU A 142 -4.38 -14.71 16.45
N HIS A 143 -4.77 -13.46 16.75
CA HIS A 143 -6.16 -13.04 16.69
C HIS A 143 -6.76 -13.09 15.28
N ARG A 144 -5.94 -12.99 14.23
CA ARG A 144 -6.36 -12.93 12.82
C ARG A 144 -6.13 -14.25 12.08
N ALA A 145 -5.70 -15.30 12.76
CA ALA A 145 -5.43 -16.61 12.16
C ALA A 145 -6.63 -17.24 11.44
N TYR A 146 -7.85 -16.83 11.82
CA TYR A 146 -9.10 -17.29 11.19
C TYR A 146 -9.45 -16.54 9.89
N MET A 147 -8.77 -15.42 9.58
CA MET A 147 -9.07 -14.62 8.40
C MET A 147 -8.58 -15.30 7.12
N MET A 148 -9.41 -15.21 6.08
CA MET A 148 -9.12 -15.72 4.76
C MET A 148 -8.68 -14.59 3.84
N GLY A 149 -7.66 -14.86 3.02
CA GLY A 149 -7.27 -13.99 1.91
C GLY A 149 -8.29 -14.01 0.75
N PRO A 150 -7.86 -13.58 -0.44
CA PRO A 150 -8.66 -13.69 -1.66
C PRO A 150 -9.20 -15.12 -1.88
N ASP A 151 -10.44 -15.23 -2.35
CA ASP A 151 -11.17 -16.49 -2.50
C ASP A 151 -10.53 -17.43 -3.56
N HIS A 152 -9.82 -16.87 -4.55
CA HIS A 152 -9.05 -17.62 -5.53
C HIS A 152 -7.57 -17.78 -5.16
N GLY A 153 -7.18 -17.36 -3.95
CA GLY A 153 -5.80 -17.21 -3.55
C GLY A 153 -5.12 -16.00 -4.20
N ILE A 154 -3.88 -15.72 -3.78
CA ILE A 154 -3.12 -14.60 -4.33
C ILE A 154 -2.81 -14.88 -5.80
N HIS A 155 -3.27 -13.99 -6.69
CA HIS A 155 -3.04 -14.13 -8.12
C HIS A 155 -1.54 -14.08 -8.48
N PRO A 156 -1.02 -14.95 -9.36
CA PRO A 156 0.42 -15.06 -9.62
C PRO A 156 1.04 -13.83 -10.30
N LEU A 157 0.21 -13.00 -10.96
CA LEU A 157 0.66 -11.72 -11.53
C LEU A 157 0.66 -10.57 -10.53
N ALA A 158 0.05 -10.69 -9.36
CA ALA A 158 0.16 -9.67 -8.32
C ALA A 158 1.59 -9.65 -7.73
N ASN A 159 1.85 -8.70 -6.83
CA ASN A 159 3.11 -8.56 -6.12
C ASN A 159 4.32 -8.51 -7.07
N GLY A 160 4.21 -7.71 -8.15
CA GLY A 160 5.27 -7.60 -9.17
C GLY A 160 5.52 -8.86 -9.98
N ALA A 161 4.60 -9.84 -9.97
CA ALA A 161 4.79 -11.17 -10.54
C ALA A 161 6.09 -11.84 -10.03
N GLY A 162 6.40 -11.64 -8.74
CA GLY A 162 7.62 -12.16 -8.10
C GLY A 162 8.90 -11.39 -8.42
N LYS A 163 8.80 -10.24 -9.10
CA LYS A 163 9.93 -9.37 -9.44
C LYS A 163 9.83 -8.02 -8.73
N GLY A 164 10.97 -7.37 -8.56
CA GLY A 164 11.01 -5.95 -8.19
C GLY A 164 10.73 -5.09 -9.42
N LEU A 165 9.86 -4.10 -9.27
CA LEU A 165 9.57 -3.10 -10.29
C LEU A 165 10.22 -1.77 -9.90
N LYS A 166 10.64 -1.00 -10.92
CA LYS A 166 11.31 0.29 -10.74
C LYS A 166 10.73 1.29 -11.72
N THR A 167 10.31 2.45 -11.23
CA THR A 167 9.90 3.57 -12.08
C THR A 167 11.12 4.27 -12.66
N GLU A 168 11.11 4.50 -13.97
CA GLU A 168 12.18 5.23 -14.68
C GLU A 168 11.57 6.33 -15.55
N ILE A 169 12.19 7.51 -15.53
CA ILE A 169 11.86 8.60 -16.44
C ILE A 169 12.63 8.38 -17.74
N ARG A 170 11.96 8.55 -18.88
CA ARG A 170 12.56 8.44 -20.21
C ARG A 170 12.17 9.65 -21.05
N GLU A 171 13.12 10.16 -21.82
CA GLU A 171 12.86 11.18 -22.83
C GLU A 171 12.07 10.57 -23.99
N VAL A 172 11.09 11.32 -24.50
CA VAL A 172 10.29 10.95 -25.67
C VAL A 172 10.12 12.18 -26.56
N ASP A 173 9.99 11.97 -27.87
CA ASP A 173 9.73 13.04 -28.82
C ASP A 173 8.36 13.67 -28.55
N LEU A 174 8.31 15.00 -28.46
CA LEU A 174 7.06 15.74 -28.32
C LEU A 174 6.40 15.89 -29.71
N PRO A 175 5.14 15.46 -29.90
CA PRO A 175 4.42 15.74 -31.13
C PRO A 175 4.20 17.26 -31.31
N PRO A 176 3.99 17.75 -32.55
CA PRO A 176 3.74 19.17 -32.82
C PRO A 176 2.58 19.73 -31.99
N ALA A 177 2.72 20.99 -31.54
CA ALA A 177 1.88 21.64 -30.53
C ALA A 177 0.44 22.03 -30.98
N GLU A 178 -0.18 21.29 -31.91
CA GLU A 178 -1.49 21.66 -32.49
C GLU A 178 -2.70 21.38 -31.58
N SER A 179 -2.51 20.81 -30.40
CA SER A 179 -3.56 20.77 -29.38
C SER A 179 -2.97 20.69 -27.98
N VAL A 180 -2.75 21.83 -27.34
CA VAL A 180 -2.59 21.86 -25.88
C VAL A 180 -4.00 21.95 -25.28
N PRO A 181 -4.57 20.88 -24.70
CA PRO A 181 -5.77 21.02 -23.90
C PRO A 181 -5.38 21.84 -22.68
N ARG A 182 -5.87 23.08 -22.62
CA ARG A 182 -5.86 23.89 -21.41
C ARG A 182 -6.76 23.18 -20.39
N VAL A 183 -6.17 22.57 -19.36
CA VAL A 183 -6.91 22.17 -18.17
C VAL A 183 -7.02 23.41 -17.29
N PHE A 184 -8.22 23.95 -17.16
CA PHE A 184 -8.55 24.94 -16.14
C PHE A 184 -8.97 24.19 -14.87
N VAL A 185 -8.49 24.67 -13.73
CA VAL A 185 -8.94 24.28 -12.39
C VAL A 185 -10.04 25.23 -11.95
#